data_AF-A0A7S0W9U7-F1
#
_entry.id   AF-A0A7S0W9U7-F1
#
_cell.length_a   1.000
_cell.length_b   1.000
_cell.length_c   1.000
_cell.angle_alpha   90.00
_cell.angle_beta   90.00
_cell.angle_gamma   90.00
#
_symmetry.space_group_name_H-M   'P 1'
#
loop_
_entity.id
_entity.type
_entity.pdbx_description
1 polymer ?
#
loop_
_entity_poly.entity_id
_entity_poly.type
_entity_poly.pdbx_seq_one_letter_code
_entity_poly.pdbx_strand_id
1 'polypeptide(L)'
;ECLDRIAIALGPNTVLPACAQTMPALIGDADWKKRHAALIALSQIAEGCVKGMKKDVVGAVQPCLHALATDPHPRVRWAAINGLGQMCTDLGPRLQEKAHT
;
A
#
# COMPACT_ATOMS: atom_id res chain seq x y z
N GLU A 1 1.07 -13.53 0.97
CA GLU A 1 1.24 -14.15 -0.36
C GLU A 1 -0.05 -14.40 -1.12
N CYS A 2 -1.19 -14.72 -0.51
CA CYS A 2 -2.41 -14.99 -1.28
C CYS A 2 -2.89 -13.77 -2.09
N LEU A 3 -2.86 -12.57 -1.50
CA LEU A 3 -3.26 -11.34 -2.19
C LEU A 3 -2.32 -10.95 -3.32
N ASP A 4 -1.02 -11.20 -3.15
CA ASP A 4 -0.01 -10.98 -4.18
C ASP A 4 -0.27 -11.83 -5.43
N ARG A 5 -0.47 -13.14 -5.26
CA ARG A 5 -0.81 -14.05 -6.37
C ARG A 5 -2.11 -13.64 -7.08
N ILE A 6 -3.11 -13.20 -6.31
CA ILE A 6 -4.36 -12.68 -6.88
C ILE A 6 -4.11 -11.39 -7.66
N ALA A 7 -3.29 -10.47 -7.12
CA ALA A 7 -2.98 -9.21 -7.77
C ALA A 7 -2.23 -9.41 -9.08
N ILE A 8 -1.26 -10.34 -9.11
CA ILE A 8 -0.52 -10.71 -10.31
C ILE A 8 -1.46 -11.32 -11.37
N ALA A 9 -2.38 -12.19 -10.95
CA ALA A 9 -3.28 -12.89 -11.87
C ALA A 9 -4.38 -11.97 -12.46
N LEU A 10 -4.97 -11.10 -11.65
CA LEU A 10 -6.11 -10.27 -12.06
C LEU A 10 -5.72 -8.87 -12.55
N GLY A 11 -4.52 -8.39 -12.17
CA GLY A 11 -3.99 -7.10 -12.54
C GLY A 11 -4.70 -5.88 -11.90
N PRO A 12 -4.17 -4.67 -12.16
CA PRO A 12 -4.57 -3.45 -11.45
C PRO A 12 -6.00 -3.00 -11.73
N ASN A 13 -6.55 -3.28 -12.91
CA ASN A 13 -7.90 -2.82 -13.30
C ASN A 13 -9.01 -3.52 -12.52
N THR A 14 -8.73 -4.67 -11.93
CA THR A 14 -9.66 -5.43 -11.09
C THR A 14 -9.40 -5.16 -9.61
N VAL A 15 -8.13 -5.22 -9.21
CA VAL A 15 -7.73 -5.20 -7.80
C VAL A 15 -7.82 -3.79 -7.20
N LEU A 16 -7.34 -2.76 -7.92
CA LEU A 16 -7.32 -1.40 -7.37
C LEU A 16 -8.72 -0.83 -7.10
N PRO A 17 -9.74 -1.04 -7.96
CA PRO A 17 -11.10 -0.62 -7.64
C PRO A 17 -11.67 -1.31 -6.39
N ALA A 18 -11.40 -2.61 -6.21
CA ALA A 18 -11.83 -3.33 -5.02
C ALA A 18 -11.18 -2.78 -3.75
N CYS A 19 -9.87 -2.51 -3.81
CA CYS A 19 -9.15 -1.85 -2.72
C CYS A 19 -9.70 -0.45 -2.44
N ALA A 20 -9.96 0.37 -3.47
CA ALA A 20 -10.50 1.72 -3.28
C ALA A 20 -11.83 1.76 -2.51
N GLN A 21 -12.63 0.69 -2.59
CA GLN A 21 -13.90 0.58 -1.86
C GLN A 21 -13.73 0.18 -0.38
N THR A 22 -12.68 -0.56 -0.03
CA THR A 22 -12.53 -1.16 1.32
C THR A 22 -11.41 -0.53 2.15
N MET A 23 -10.32 -0.16 1.49
CA MET A 23 -9.09 0.26 2.15
C MET A 23 -9.22 1.53 3.00
N PRO A 24 -9.92 2.59 2.54
CA PRO A 24 -10.06 3.80 3.34
C PRO A 24 -10.72 3.54 4.70
N ALA A 25 -11.76 2.70 4.72
CA ALA A 25 -12.45 2.34 5.95
C ALA A 25 -11.54 1.54 6.91
N LEU A 26 -10.75 0.60 6.39
CA LEU A 26 -9.85 -0.21 7.21
C LEU A 26 -8.66 0.59 7.76
N ILE A 27 -8.13 1.55 7.00
CA ILE A 27 -7.01 2.41 7.41
C ILE A 27 -7.45 3.39 8.51
N GLY A 28 -8.70 3.86 8.48
CA GLY A 28 -9.26 4.76 9.49
C GLY A 28 -9.89 4.07 10.71
N ASP A 29 -9.88 2.74 10.78
CA ASP A 29 -10.60 1.99 11.82
C ASP A 29 -9.94 2.15 13.20
N ALA A 30 -10.74 2.16 14.26
CA ALA A 30 -10.25 2.24 15.64
C ALA A 30 -9.41 1.00 16.03
N ASP A 31 -9.70 -0.17 15.46
CA ASP A 31 -8.91 -1.38 15.68
C ASP A 31 -7.60 -1.35 14.88
N TRP A 32 -6.48 -1.30 15.61
CA TRP A 32 -5.15 -1.30 15.02
C TRP A 32 -4.87 -2.53 14.15
N LYS A 33 -5.54 -3.67 14.41
CA LYS A 33 -5.35 -4.89 13.61
C LYS A 33 -5.88 -4.70 12.20
N LYS A 34 -6.98 -3.97 12.03
CA LYS A 34 -7.54 -3.66 10.70
C LYS A 34 -6.68 -2.68 9.95
N ARG A 35 -6.20 -1.62 10.62
CA ARG A 35 -5.24 -0.67 10.03
C ARG A 35 -3.95 -1.39 9.58
N HIS A 36 -3.40 -2.23 10.45
CA HIS A 36 -2.26 -3.08 10.13
C HIS A 36 -2.52 -3.98 8.92
N ALA A 37 -3.64 -4.72 8.92
CA ALA A 37 -4.01 -5.61 7.83
C ALA A 37 -4.16 -4.87 6.50
N ALA A 38 -4.73 -3.66 6.51
CA ALA A 38 -4.85 -2.82 5.33
C ALA A 38 -3.48 -2.45 4.74
N LEU A 39 -2.53 -2.01 5.59
CA LEU A 39 -1.18 -1.68 5.12
C LEU A 39 -0.44 -2.90 4.58
N ILE A 40 -0.57 -4.06 5.22
CA ILE A 40 0.01 -5.32 4.72
C ILE A 40 -0.63 -5.77 3.41
N ALA A 41 -1.94 -5.56 3.24
CA ALA A 41 -2.63 -5.81 1.99
C ALA A 41 -2.11 -4.86 0.88
N LEU A 42 -1.88 -3.58 1.20
CA LEU A 42 -1.29 -2.62 0.26
C LEU A 42 0.06 -3.09 -0.26
N SER A 43 0.94 -3.52 0.65
CA SER A 43 2.26 -4.05 0.30
C SER A 43 2.14 -5.24 -0.63
N GLN A 44 1.26 -6.20 -0.30
CA GLN A 44 1.13 -7.43 -1.07
C GLN A 44 0.59 -7.24 -2.48
N ILE A 45 -0.22 -6.22 -2.75
CA ILE A 45 -0.75 -6.02 -4.10
C ILE A 45 0.17 -5.16 -4.98
N ALA A 46 1.25 -4.60 -4.44
CA ALA A 46 2.09 -3.60 -5.11
C ALA A 46 2.71 -4.14 -6.41
N GLU A 47 3.29 -5.34 -6.37
CA GLU A 47 3.89 -6.01 -7.53
C GLU A 47 2.84 -6.24 -8.64
N GLY A 48 1.74 -6.92 -8.31
CA GLY A 48 0.67 -7.21 -9.26
C GLY A 48 -0.05 -5.96 -9.79
N CYS A 49 -0.06 -4.86 -9.03
CA CYS A 49 -0.72 -3.61 -9.40
C CYS A 49 0.22 -2.51 -9.88
N VAL A 50 1.51 -2.82 -10.12
CA VAL A 50 2.57 -1.83 -10.43
C VAL A 50 2.18 -0.86 -11.54
N LYS A 51 1.54 -1.33 -12.62
CA LYS A 51 1.13 -0.49 -13.76
C LYS A 51 0.06 0.54 -13.38
N GLY A 52 -0.83 0.19 -12.45
CA GLY A 52 -1.87 1.09 -11.95
C GLY A 52 -1.30 2.07 -10.93
N MET A 53 -0.55 1.58 -9.95
CA MET A 53 0.06 2.40 -8.90
C MET A 53 1.09 3.40 -9.45
N LYS A 54 1.83 3.07 -10.53
CA LYS A 54 2.75 4.00 -11.19
C LYS A 54 2.06 5.24 -11.80
N LYS A 55 0.73 5.23 -11.97
CA LYS A 55 -0.02 6.41 -12.44
C LYS A 55 -0.06 7.51 -11.37
N ASP A 56 -0.24 7.11 -10.11
CA ASP A 56 -0.20 8.00 -8.95
C ASP A 56 0.63 7.36 -7.83
N VAL A 57 1.94 7.57 -7.94
CA VAL A 57 2.90 6.96 -7.01
C VAL A 57 2.85 7.63 -5.64
N VAL A 58 2.57 8.93 -5.59
CA VAL A 58 2.41 9.65 -4.33
C VAL A 58 1.19 9.11 -3.59
N GLY A 59 0.04 9.04 -4.25
CA GLY A 59 -1.16 8.45 -3.68
C GLY A 59 -0.99 7.00 -3.21
N ALA A 60 -0.15 6.21 -3.90
CA ALA A 60 0.16 4.85 -3.50
C ALA A 60 0.94 4.79 -2.16
N VAL A 61 1.92 5.68 -1.93
CA VAL A 61 2.76 5.65 -0.73
C VAL A 61 2.21 6.44 0.46
N GLN A 62 1.32 7.42 0.20
CA GLN A 62 0.76 8.30 1.23
C GLN A 62 0.15 7.55 2.44
N PRO A 63 -0.62 6.46 2.27
CA PRO A 63 -1.17 5.73 3.41
C PRO A 63 -0.09 5.20 4.36
N CYS A 64 1.02 4.69 3.82
CA CYS A 64 2.13 4.21 4.63
C CYS A 64 2.90 5.37 5.28
N LEU A 65 3.16 6.46 4.54
CA LEU A 65 3.81 7.65 5.13
C LEU A 65 3.00 8.22 6.30
N HIS A 66 1.69 8.36 6.11
CA HIS A 66 0.79 8.86 7.14
C HIS A 66 0.82 7.95 8.38
N ALA A 67 0.60 6.64 8.21
CA ALA A 67 0.57 5.70 9.33
C ALA A 67 1.92 5.62 10.07
N LEU A 68 3.04 5.74 9.36
CA LEU A 68 4.37 5.78 9.99
C LEU A 68 4.55 7.01 10.90
N ALA A 69 4.02 8.16 10.45
CA ALA A 69 4.13 9.43 11.17
C ALA A 69 3.16 9.54 12.35
N THR A 70 1.93 9.04 12.22
CA THR A 70 0.82 9.39 13.12
C THR A 70 0.25 8.21 13.93
N ASP A 71 0.42 6.95 13.49
CA ASP A 71 -0.27 5.85 14.16
C ASP A 71 0.33 5.57 15.54
N PRO A 72 -0.49 5.46 16.60
CA PRO A 72 0.01 5.20 17.96
C PRO A 72 0.55 3.77 18.13
N HIS A 73 0.13 2.82 17.31
CA HIS A 73 0.42 1.41 17.53
C HIS A 73 1.68 0.96 16.77
N PRO A 74 2.71 0.41 17.46
CA PRO A 74 4.00 0.13 16.85
C PRO A 74 3.94 -0.89 15.70
N ARG A 75 3.03 -1.87 15.76
CA ARG A 75 2.87 -2.82 14.65
C ARG A 75 2.32 -2.15 13.38
N VAL A 76 1.44 -1.16 13.50
CA VAL A 76 0.91 -0.45 12.33
C VAL A 76 2.04 0.36 11.68
N ARG A 77 2.87 1.02 12.49
CA ARG A 77 4.07 1.73 12.01
C ARG A 77 5.07 0.78 11.34
N TRP A 78 5.25 -0.43 11.87
CA TRP A 78 6.07 -1.46 11.23
C TRP A 78 5.50 -1.89 9.87
N ALA A 79 4.19 -2.12 9.77
CA ALA A 79 3.53 -2.46 8.51
C ALA A 79 3.67 -1.32 7.47
N ALA A 80 3.62 -0.07 7.92
CA ALA A 80 3.91 1.09 7.09
C ALA A 80 5.33 1.08 6.53
N ILE A 81 6.35 0.82 7.36
CA ILE A 81 7.75 0.70 6.92
C ILE A 81 7.91 -0.45 5.92
N ASN A 82 7.30 -1.60 6.20
CA ASN A 82 7.33 -2.76 5.31
C ASN A 82 6.71 -2.41 3.94
N GLY A 83 5.57 -1.74 3.91
CA GLY A 83 4.93 -1.31 2.67
C GLY A 83 5.71 -0.27 1.90
N LEU A 84 6.35 0.69 2.56
CA LEU A 84 7.26 1.63 1.90
C LEU A 84 8.44 0.89 1.26
N GLY A 85 9.04 -0.07 1.96
CA GLY A 85 10.11 -0.89 1.41
C GLY A 85 9.68 -1.65 0.15
N GLN A 86 8.51 -2.29 0.19
CA GLN A 86 7.95 -3.02 -0.95
C GLN A 86 7.68 -2.09 -2.13
N MET A 87 7.04 -0.95 -1.89
CA MET A 87 6.75 0.04 -2.94
C MET A 87 8.03 0.67 -3.53
N CYS A 88 9.09 0.84 -2.75
CA CYS A 88 10.39 1.28 -3.26
C CYS A 88 11.00 0.32 -4.28
N THR A 89 10.80 -0.99 -4.08
CA THR A 89 11.22 -2.02 -5.02
C THR A 89 10.33 -2.04 -6.26
N ASP A 90 9.01 -2.14 -6.08
CA ASP A 90 8.09 -2.41 -7.19
C ASP A 90 7.78 -1.16 -8.02
N LEU A 91 7.67 0.00 -7.38
CA LEU A 91 7.35 1.27 -8.04
C LEU A 91 8.61 2.00 -8.53
N GLY A 92 9.80 1.49 -8.22
CA GLY A 92 11.06 2.02 -8.71
C GLY A 92 11.20 1.95 -10.24
N PRO A 93 12.01 2.84 -10.85
CA PRO A 93 12.66 4.03 -10.27
C PRO A 93 11.71 5.24 -10.13
N ARG A 94 10.46 5.12 -10.61
CA ARG A 94 9.51 6.24 -10.76
C ARG A 94 9.07 6.85 -9.43
N LEU A 95 9.05 6.06 -8.35
CA LEU A 95 8.82 6.58 -7.00
C LEU A 95 9.92 7.55 -6.59
N GLN A 96 11.17 7.15 -6.76
CA GLN A 96 12.32 7.97 -6.41
C GLN A 96 12.27 9.26 -7.22
N GLU A 97 12.11 9.20 -8.53
CA GLU A 97 12.03 10.38 -9.40
C GLU A 97 10.95 11.39 -9.00
N LYS A 98 9.78 10.93 -8.52
CA LYS A 98 8.63 11.79 -8.23
C LYS A 98 8.48 12.22 -6.78
N ALA A 99 9.13 11.53 -5.83
CA ALA A 99 8.86 11.72 -4.40
C ALA A 99 10.11 12.00 -3.55
N HIS A 100 11.30 12.17 -4.15
CA HIS A 100 12.53 12.51 -3.41
C HIS A 100 12.86 14.01 -3.35
N THR A 101 12.10 14.87 -4.04
CA THR A 101 12.30 16.34 -4.08
C THR A 101 11.47 17.04 -3.02
#